data_AF-A0AAW8EZB6-F1
#
_entry.id   AF-A0AAW8EZB6-F1
#
_cell.length_a   1.000
_cell.length_b   1.000
_cell.length_c   1.000
_cell.angle_alpha   90.00
_cell.angle_beta   90.00
_cell.angle_gamma   90.00
#
_symmetry.space_group_name_H-M   'P 1'
#
loop_
_entity.id
_entity.type
_entity.pdbx_description
1 polymer ?
#
loop_
_entity_poly.entity_id
_entity_poly.type
_entity_poly.pdbx_seq_one_letter_code
_entity_poly.pdbx_strand_id
1 'polypeptide(L)'
;MPNPYDDDLSTLQGLNFIQESDSAKHLLAYGVRALRTAAFIETTRDPIMTMLSIGVEKMLKLGLGLNHIAESRTWLPLSVLKNEYRHNIVKMETLLREAIRDNVGRATNRYWVDEALAAVENDPVWPPLVAALNRYGQEGRFYYLDALAENPQREESPQVFWDAAERIALENEPELEALFHRMIADYSLSDEFYRRLNERMADSLQRYWDLVAMAGVQGVLGDRGSGWGHDFKNVGRQIIGD
;
A
#
# COMPACT_ATOMS: atom_id res chain seq x y z
N MET A 1 9.27 10.89 -27.89
CA MET A 1 10.38 9.92 -27.78
C MET A 1 9.83 8.56 -28.17
N PRO A 2 10.58 7.73 -28.92
CA PRO A 2 10.16 6.35 -29.17
C PRO A 2 10.06 5.57 -27.86
N ASN A 3 9.17 4.58 -27.80
CA ASN A 3 8.98 3.73 -26.63
C ASN A 3 10.27 2.92 -26.37
N PRO A 4 10.96 3.09 -25.21
CA PRO A 4 12.22 2.40 -24.96
C PRO A 4 12.03 0.97 -24.46
N TYR A 5 10.79 0.55 -24.21
CA TYR A 5 10.43 -0.79 -23.73
C TYR A 5 9.83 -1.62 -24.86
N ASP A 6 10.02 -2.95 -24.79
CA ASP A 6 9.39 -3.89 -25.73
C ASP A 6 7.91 -4.12 -25.38
N ASP A 7 7.09 -3.09 -25.58
CA ASP A 7 5.64 -3.16 -25.43
C ASP A 7 4.91 -2.24 -26.43
N ASP A 8 3.59 -2.42 -26.52
CA ASP A 8 2.73 -1.77 -27.51
C ASP A 8 1.98 -0.57 -26.89
N LEU A 9 2.49 0.00 -25.80
CA LEU A 9 1.92 1.22 -25.24
C LEU A 9 2.17 2.41 -26.18
N SER A 10 1.11 3.19 -26.41
CA SER A 10 1.24 4.49 -27.04
C SER A 10 2.07 5.45 -26.18
N THR A 11 2.67 6.46 -26.82
CA THR A 11 3.38 7.54 -26.11
C THR A 11 2.53 8.17 -25.00
N LEU A 12 1.23 8.37 -25.25
CA LEU A 12 0.32 8.94 -24.25
C LEU A 12 0.09 8.00 -23.06
N GLN A 13 -0.06 6.70 -23.30
CA GLN A 13 -0.15 5.71 -22.21
C GLN A 13 1.13 5.67 -21.39
N GLY A 14 2.30 5.73 -22.03
CA GLY A 14 3.58 5.83 -21.33
C GLY A 14 3.71 7.07 -20.44
N LEU A 15 3.27 8.24 -20.91
CA LEU A 15 3.26 9.47 -20.12
C LEU A 15 2.28 9.40 -18.94
N ASN A 16 1.07 8.88 -19.16
CA ASN A 16 0.08 8.71 -18.11
C ASN A 16 0.57 7.72 -17.04
N PHE A 17 1.25 6.64 -17.45
CA PHE A 17 1.85 5.67 -16.53
C PHE A 17 2.87 6.33 -15.60
N ILE A 18 3.73 7.21 -16.13
CA ILE A 18 4.71 7.96 -15.31
C ILE A 18 3.99 8.85 -14.29
N GLN A 19 2.98 9.62 -14.73
CA GLN A 19 2.21 10.51 -13.84
C GLN A 19 1.50 9.74 -12.72
N GLU A 20 0.89 8.59 -13.05
CA GLU A 20 0.24 7.76 -12.05
C GLU A 20 1.25 7.10 -11.10
N SER A 21 2.43 6.72 -11.59
CA SER A 21 3.52 6.18 -10.77
C SER A 21 4.06 7.22 -9.80
N ASP A 22 4.29 8.46 -10.26
CA ASP A 22 4.69 9.58 -9.42
C ASP A 22 3.64 9.90 -8.35
N SER A 23 2.36 9.91 -8.73
CA SER A 23 1.27 10.12 -7.79
C SER A 23 1.22 9.01 -6.73
N ALA A 24 1.35 7.75 -7.14
CA ALA A 24 1.34 6.61 -6.23
C ALA A 24 2.52 6.65 -5.24
N LYS A 25 3.74 6.85 -5.72
CA LYS A 25 4.93 6.88 -4.83
C LYS A 25 4.88 8.03 -3.84
N HIS A 26 4.42 9.21 -4.26
CA HIS A 26 4.29 10.36 -3.35
C HIS A 26 3.18 10.15 -2.31
N LEU A 27 2.02 9.62 -2.71
CA LEU A 27 0.94 9.31 -1.77
C LEU A 27 1.37 8.28 -0.72
N LEU A 28 2.06 7.22 -1.14
CA LEU A 28 2.63 6.22 -0.23
C LEU A 28 3.66 6.84 0.72
N ALA A 29 4.62 7.60 0.18
CA ALA A 29 5.67 8.21 0.98
C ALA A 29 5.13 9.21 2.01
N TYR A 30 4.23 10.13 1.60
CA TYR A 30 3.60 11.06 2.53
C TYR A 30 2.70 10.34 3.53
N GLY A 31 1.94 9.33 3.10
CA GLY A 31 1.08 8.55 3.97
C GLY A 31 1.86 7.79 5.04
N VAL A 32 2.94 7.10 4.65
CA VAL A 32 3.83 6.38 5.58
C VAL A 32 4.52 7.35 6.53
N ARG A 33 5.01 8.49 6.03
CA ARG A 33 5.61 9.53 6.87
C ARG A 33 4.61 10.07 7.88
N ALA A 34 3.43 10.48 7.42
CA ALA A 34 2.39 11.03 8.26
C ALA A 34 1.94 10.04 9.34
N LEU A 35 1.85 8.75 8.98
CA LEU A 35 1.59 7.68 9.96
C LEU A 35 2.68 7.62 11.02
N ARG A 36 3.97 7.54 10.64
CA ARG A 36 5.08 7.47 11.60
C ARG A 36 5.15 8.67 12.55
N THR A 37 4.78 9.85 12.07
CA THR A 37 4.88 11.09 12.83
C THR A 37 3.54 11.58 13.41
N ALA A 38 2.48 10.77 13.31
CA ALA A 38 1.18 11.15 13.83
C ALA A 38 1.24 11.26 15.36
N ALA A 39 1.00 12.46 15.88
CA ALA A 39 0.93 12.69 17.33
C ALA A 39 -0.35 12.09 17.92
N PHE A 40 -1.48 12.20 17.21
CA PHE A 40 -2.78 11.67 17.62
C PHE A 40 -3.49 11.09 16.41
N ILE A 41 -3.80 9.79 16.44
CA ILE A 41 -4.46 9.12 15.32
C ILE A 41 -5.89 9.64 15.13
N GLU A 42 -6.56 10.06 16.20
CA GLU A 42 -7.93 10.59 16.18
C GLU A 42 -8.08 11.83 15.30
N THR A 43 -7.02 12.64 15.17
CA THR A 43 -7.04 13.86 14.34
C THR A 43 -6.40 13.67 12.97
N THR A 44 -5.66 12.59 12.76
CA THR A 44 -4.83 12.38 11.56
C THR A 44 -5.23 11.15 10.75
N ARG A 45 -6.08 10.26 11.29
CA ARG A 45 -6.49 9.00 10.65
C ARG A 45 -7.08 9.23 9.27
N ASP A 46 -8.04 10.13 9.12
CA ASP A 46 -8.71 10.36 7.83
C ASP A 46 -7.74 10.80 6.72
N PRO A 47 -6.89 11.83 6.93
CA PRO A 47 -5.84 12.19 5.98
C PRO A 47 -4.85 11.04 5.69
N ILE A 48 -4.42 10.30 6.72
CA ILE A 48 -3.48 9.17 6.57
C ILE A 48 -4.11 8.06 5.75
N MET A 49 -5.32 7.62 6.10
CA MET A 49 -6.06 6.59 5.38
C MET A 49 -6.39 7.03 3.95
N THR A 50 -6.67 8.31 3.71
CA THR A 50 -6.85 8.84 2.35
C THR A 50 -5.59 8.66 1.51
N MET A 51 -4.44 9.13 2.00
CA MET A 51 -3.17 9.02 1.27
C MET A 51 -2.79 7.56 1.04
N LEU A 52 -2.87 6.73 2.07
CA LEU A 52 -2.46 5.33 2.00
C LEU A 52 -3.41 4.49 1.16
N SER A 53 -4.74 4.64 1.32
CA SER A 53 -5.73 3.89 0.53
C SER A 53 -5.59 4.19 -0.96
N ILE A 54 -5.49 5.46 -1.35
CA ILE A 54 -5.30 5.85 -2.76
C ILE A 54 -3.91 5.41 -3.25
N GLY A 55 -2.85 5.62 -2.47
CA GLY A 55 -1.49 5.25 -2.83
C GLY A 55 -1.32 3.75 -3.08
N VAL A 56 -1.83 2.92 -2.17
CA VAL A 56 -1.83 1.45 -2.32
C VAL A 56 -2.69 1.03 -3.50
N GLU A 57 -3.90 1.58 -3.66
CA GLU A 57 -4.76 1.25 -4.82
C GLU A 57 -4.08 1.54 -6.16
N LYS A 58 -3.43 2.71 -6.29
CA LYS A 58 -2.68 3.07 -7.50
C LYS A 58 -1.49 2.14 -7.72
N MET A 59 -0.69 1.86 -6.68
CA MET A 59 0.44 0.93 -6.75
C MET A 59 0.00 -0.45 -7.24
N LEU A 60 -1.11 -0.98 -6.70
CA LEU A 60 -1.64 -2.28 -7.09
C LEU A 60 -2.10 -2.31 -8.55
N LYS A 61 -2.83 -1.28 -9.00
CA LYS A 61 -3.25 -1.15 -10.40
C LYS A 61 -2.07 -1.03 -11.35
N LEU A 62 -1.03 -0.30 -10.96
CA LEU A 62 0.20 -0.16 -11.74
C LEU A 62 0.96 -1.48 -11.82
N GLY A 63 1.15 -2.18 -10.69
CA GLY A 63 1.83 -3.48 -10.64
C GLY A 63 1.11 -4.55 -11.46
N LEU A 64 -0.22 -4.65 -11.33
CA LEU A 64 -1.04 -5.56 -12.15
C LEU A 64 -1.02 -5.17 -13.63
N GLY A 65 -1.00 -3.87 -13.93
CA GLY A 65 -0.85 -3.35 -15.28
C GLY A 65 0.48 -3.72 -15.91
N LEU A 66 1.58 -3.62 -15.17
CA LEU A 66 2.91 -4.06 -15.59
C LEU A 66 2.97 -5.57 -15.82
N ASN A 67 2.40 -6.36 -14.89
CA ASN A 67 2.31 -7.80 -15.07
C ASN A 67 1.56 -8.16 -16.37
N HIS A 68 0.45 -7.47 -16.63
CA HIS A 68 -0.32 -7.67 -17.86
C HIS A 68 0.46 -7.26 -19.11
N ILE A 69 1.17 -6.13 -19.09
CA ILE A 69 2.05 -5.72 -20.21
C ILE A 69 3.09 -6.79 -20.49
N ALA A 70 3.70 -7.38 -19.47
CA ALA A 70 4.72 -8.41 -19.64
C ALA A 70 4.19 -9.66 -20.37
N GLU A 71 2.88 -9.90 -20.32
CA GLU A 71 2.22 -11.06 -20.95
C GLU A 71 1.56 -10.72 -22.29
N SER A 72 0.92 -9.56 -22.39
CA SER A 72 0.05 -9.18 -23.52
C SER A 72 0.58 -8.01 -24.35
N ARG A 73 1.70 -7.42 -23.95
CA ARG A 73 2.32 -6.20 -24.51
C ARG A 73 1.43 -4.95 -24.44
N THR A 74 0.23 -5.04 -23.86
CA THR A 74 -0.76 -3.96 -23.84
C THR A 74 -1.16 -3.62 -22.41
N TRP A 75 -1.74 -2.44 -22.19
CA TRP A 75 -2.28 -2.08 -20.88
C TRP A 75 -3.57 -2.84 -20.57
N LEU A 76 -3.86 -3.02 -19.28
CA LEU A 76 -5.11 -3.62 -18.82
C LEU A 76 -6.34 -2.95 -19.45
N PRO A 77 -7.35 -3.74 -19.89
CA PRO A 77 -8.60 -3.19 -20.38
C PRO A 77 -9.31 -2.34 -19.34
N LEU A 78 -9.98 -1.28 -19.80
CA LEU A 78 -10.75 -0.39 -18.92
C LEU A 78 -11.81 -1.13 -18.09
N SER A 79 -12.43 -2.16 -18.66
CA SER A 79 -13.43 -2.99 -17.98
C SER A 79 -12.85 -3.68 -16.75
N VAL A 80 -11.60 -4.17 -16.81
CA VAL A 80 -10.93 -4.80 -15.68
C VAL A 80 -10.74 -3.77 -14.56
N LEU A 81 -10.23 -2.58 -14.89
CA LEU A 81 -10.02 -1.52 -13.91
C LEU A 81 -11.32 -1.01 -13.26
N LYS A 82 -12.39 -0.84 -14.06
CA LYS A 82 -13.66 -0.26 -13.58
C LYS A 82 -14.58 -1.26 -12.89
N ASN A 83 -14.65 -2.49 -13.39
CA ASN A 83 -15.67 -3.45 -12.98
C ASN A 83 -15.09 -4.56 -12.10
N GLU A 84 -13.88 -5.05 -12.41
CA GLU A 84 -13.32 -6.21 -11.70
C GLU A 84 -12.46 -5.80 -10.52
N TYR A 85 -11.61 -4.78 -10.69
CA TYR A 85 -10.74 -4.27 -9.64
C TYR A 85 -11.46 -3.18 -8.85
N ARG A 86 -12.01 -2.17 -9.54
CA ARG A 86 -12.68 -1.01 -8.94
C ARG A 86 -11.82 -0.41 -7.82
N HIS A 87 -12.27 -0.49 -6.57
CA HIS A 87 -11.57 -0.03 -5.36
C HIS A 87 -11.24 -1.20 -4.41
N ASN A 88 -11.26 -2.43 -4.91
CA ASN A 88 -11.05 -3.63 -4.11
C ASN A 88 -9.54 -3.90 -3.95
N ILE A 89 -8.95 -3.23 -2.95
CA ILE A 89 -7.53 -3.32 -2.61
C ILE A 89 -7.17 -4.74 -2.18
N VAL A 90 -7.99 -5.41 -1.36
CA VAL A 90 -7.72 -6.80 -0.92
C VAL A 90 -7.60 -7.74 -2.12
N LYS A 91 -8.54 -7.67 -3.07
CA LYS A 91 -8.50 -8.49 -4.29
C LYS A 91 -7.23 -8.22 -5.10
N MET A 92 -6.90 -6.95 -5.32
CA MET A 92 -5.73 -6.59 -6.12
C MET A 92 -4.41 -6.93 -5.42
N GLU A 93 -4.34 -6.83 -4.10
CA GLU A 93 -3.19 -7.27 -3.29
C GLU A 93 -2.94 -8.75 -3.50
N THR A 94 -3.98 -9.59 -3.32
CA THR A 94 -3.87 -11.03 -3.53
C THR A 94 -3.40 -11.35 -4.95
N LEU A 95 -4.05 -10.76 -5.96
CA LEU A 95 -3.70 -11.00 -7.37
C LEU A 95 -2.26 -10.59 -7.69
N LEU A 96 -1.79 -9.45 -7.16
CA LEU A 96 -0.43 -8.99 -7.43
C LEU A 96 0.59 -9.87 -6.70
N ARG A 97 0.33 -10.25 -5.45
CA ARG A 97 1.23 -11.12 -4.69
C ARG A 97 1.32 -12.53 -5.29
N GLU A 98 0.20 -13.06 -5.79
CA GLU A 98 0.18 -14.31 -6.56
C GLU A 98 0.96 -14.16 -7.87
N ALA A 99 0.74 -13.09 -8.64
CA ALA A 99 1.51 -12.83 -9.86
C ALA A 99 3.01 -12.72 -9.60
N ILE A 100 3.42 -12.07 -8.50
CA ILE A 100 4.84 -11.98 -8.11
C ILE A 100 5.40 -13.38 -7.81
N ARG A 101 4.65 -14.21 -7.07
CA ARG A 101 5.05 -15.58 -6.73
C ARG A 101 5.19 -16.45 -7.99
N ASP A 102 4.20 -16.39 -8.88
CA ASP A 102 4.15 -17.21 -10.09
C ASP A 102 5.23 -16.79 -11.10
N ASN A 103 5.57 -15.50 -11.14
CA ASN A 103 6.58 -14.95 -12.04
C ASN A 103 7.98 -14.83 -11.42
N VAL A 104 8.21 -15.37 -10.21
CA VAL A 104 9.52 -15.28 -9.54
C VAL A 104 10.67 -15.88 -10.37
N GLY A 105 10.36 -16.82 -11.28
CA GLY A 105 11.34 -17.38 -12.22
C GLY A 105 11.92 -16.37 -13.21
N ARG A 106 11.28 -15.20 -13.40
CA ARG A 106 11.78 -14.08 -14.21
C ARG A 106 12.79 -13.21 -13.46
N ALA A 107 12.91 -13.37 -12.14
CA ALA A 107 13.75 -12.52 -11.31
C ALA A 107 15.24 -12.67 -11.67
N THR A 108 15.92 -11.55 -11.88
CA THR A 108 17.38 -11.50 -12.06
C THR A 108 18.10 -12.13 -10.86
N ASN A 109 17.64 -11.83 -9.65
CA ASN A 109 18.05 -12.51 -8.44
C ASN A 109 16.83 -12.84 -7.59
N ARG A 110 16.40 -14.10 -7.69
CA ARG A 110 15.23 -14.66 -6.99
C ARG A 110 15.28 -14.51 -5.48
N TYR A 111 16.46 -14.60 -4.86
CA TYR A 111 16.62 -14.52 -3.41
C TYR A 111 15.97 -13.26 -2.82
N TRP A 112 16.18 -12.09 -3.46
CA TRP A 112 15.64 -10.83 -2.96
C TRP A 112 14.12 -10.73 -3.04
N VAL A 113 13.50 -11.38 -4.03
CA VAL A 113 12.03 -11.43 -4.15
C VAL A 113 11.45 -12.39 -3.11
N ASP A 114 12.08 -13.56 -2.93
CA ASP A 114 11.64 -14.55 -1.94
C ASP A 114 11.74 -13.99 -0.51
N GLU A 115 12.82 -13.28 -0.16
CA GLU A 115 12.96 -12.60 1.13
C GLU A 115 11.88 -11.53 1.35
N ALA A 116 11.60 -10.72 0.33
CA ALA A 116 10.57 -9.68 0.42
C ALA A 116 9.15 -10.27 0.52
N LEU A 117 8.88 -11.38 -0.18
CA LEU A 117 7.63 -12.13 -0.05
C LEU A 117 7.48 -12.67 1.37
N ALA A 118 8.51 -13.34 1.88
CA ALA A 118 8.52 -13.88 3.24
C ALA A 118 8.32 -12.79 4.29
N ALA A 119 8.91 -11.59 4.11
CA ALA A 119 8.73 -10.47 5.03
C ALA A 119 7.27 -9.99 5.11
N VAL A 120 6.52 -10.02 4.01
CA VAL A 120 5.09 -9.66 3.98
C VAL A 120 4.24 -10.82 4.51
N GLU A 121 4.52 -12.06 4.11
CA GLU A 121 3.73 -13.23 4.50
C GLU A 121 3.84 -13.54 6.00
N ASN A 122 5.00 -13.25 6.59
CA ASN A 122 5.22 -13.39 8.03
C ASN A 122 4.80 -12.14 8.83
N ASP A 123 4.24 -11.12 8.19
CA ASP A 123 3.75 -9.92 8.88
C ASP A 123 2.28 -10.06 9.27
N PRO A 124 1.95 -10.31 10.55
CA PRO A 124 0.56 -10.49 10.98
C PRO A 124 -0.26 -9.20 10.85
N VAL A 125 0.39 -8.03 10.84
CA VAL A 125 -0.27 -6.72 10.77
C VAL A 125 -0.75 -6.41 9.35
N TRP A 126 -0.12 -7.00 8.33
CA TRP A 126 -0.40 -6.66 6.94
C TRP A 126 -1.86 -6.97 6.53
N PRO A 127 -2.40 -8.19 6.74
CA PRO A 127 -3.78 -8.50 6.35
C PRO A 127 -4.85 -7.56 6.92
N PRO A 128 -4.92 -7.28 8.24
CA PRO A 128 -5.93 -6.36 8.77
C PRO A 128 -5.70 -4.91 8.31
N LEU A 129 -4.45 -4.49 8.11
CA LEU A 129 -4.14 -3.15 7.60
C LEU A 129 -4.63 -2.97 6.16
N VAL A 130 -4.44 -3.96 5.28
CA VAL A 130 -5.00 -3.96 3.92
C VAL A 130 -6.52 -3.90 3.95
N ALA A 131 -7.16 -4.66 4.85
CA ALA A 131 -8.60 -4.64 5.02
C ALA A 131 -9.11 -3.25 5.42
N ALA A 132 -8.42 -2.54 6.32
CA ALA A 132 -8.74 -1.18 6.71
C ALA A 132 -8.64 -0.19 5.54
N LEU A 133 -7.56 -0.25 4.77
CA LEU A 133 -7.37 0.60 3.59
C LEU A 133 -8.41 0.31 2.49
N ASN A 134 -8.76 -0.97 2.31
CA ASN A 134 -9.80 -1.41 1.39
C ASN A 134 -11.17 -0.86 1.80
N ARG A 135 -11.56 -1.01 3.06
CA ARG A 135 -12.85 -0.50 3.56
C ARG A 135 -12.93 1.02 3.39
N TYR A 136 -11.85 1.72 3.72
CA TYR A 136 -11.75 3.16 3.50
C TYR A 136 -11.93 3.55 2.03
N GLY A 137 -11.28 2.83 1.11
CA GLY A 137 -11.31 3.11 -0.32
C GLY A 137 -12.66 2.83 -1.00
N GLN A 138 -13.38 1.80 -0.56
CA GLN A 138 -14.66 1.43 -1.19
C GLN A 138 -15.80 2.37 -0.81
N GLU A 139 -16.03 2.56 0.49
CA GLU A 139 -17.20 3.31 0.99
C GLU A 139 -16.85 4.16 2.23
N GLY A 140 -15.75 3.86 2.92
CA GLY A 140 -15.43 4.45 4.21
C GLY A 140 -15.25 5.98 4.24
N ARG A 141 -14.79 6.59 3.14
CA ARG A 141 -14.58 8.06 3.03
C ARG A 141 -15.83 8.89 3.29
N PHE A 142 -17.00 8.31 3.03
CA PHE A 142 -18.29 8.97 3.18
C PHE A 142 -19.18 8.28 4.21
N TYR A 143 -18.62 7.39 5.04
CA TYR A 143 -19.39 6.57 6.00
C TYR A 143 -20.38 7.38 6.84
N TYR A 144 -19.90 8.44 7.51
CA TYR A 144 -20.77 9.29 8.32
C TYR A 144 -21.65 10.23 7.49
N LEU A 145 -21.20 10.65 6.30
CA LEU A 145 -21.99 11.49 5.40
C LEU A 145 -23.20 10.73 4.82
N ASP A 146 -23.03 9.46 4.49
CA ASP A 146 -24.11 8.58 4.03
C ASP A 146 -25.11 8.31 5.17
N ALA A 147 -24.63 8.12 6.40
CA ALA A 147 -25.48 7.96 7.57
C ALA A 147 -26.30 9.24 7.86
N LEU A 148 -25.70 10.42 7.71
CA LEU A 148 -26.41 11.71 7.80
C LEU A 148 -27.48 11.88 6.72
N ALA A 149 -27.30 11.24 5.56
CA ALA A 149 -28.29 11.20 4.49
C ALA A 149 -29.34 10.08 4.67
N GLU A 150 -29.49 9.54 5.89
CA GLU A 150 -30.41 8.43 6.22
C GLU A 150 -30.13 7.14 5.42
N ASN A 151 -28.91 6.98 4.89
CA ASN A 151 -28.46 5.80 4.16
C ASN A 151 -27.20 5.21 4.80
N PRO A 152 -27.25 4.74 6.07
CA PRO A 152 -26.09 4.18 6.73
C PRO A 152 -25.56 2.97 5.96
N GLN A 153 -24.24 2.90 5.84
CA GLN A 153 -23.57 1.77 5.22
C GLN A 153 -23.76 0.51 6.07
N ARG A 154 -23.85 -0.65 5.43
CA ARG A 154 -24.15 -1.93 6.10
C ARG A 154 -22.96 -2.50 6.87
N GLU A 155 -21.76 -2.28 6.35
CA GLU A 155 -20.52 -2.78 6.94
C GLU A 155 -19.97 -1.77 7.95
N GLU A 156 -19.19 -2.29 8.91
CA GLU A 156 -18.53 -1.50 9.94
C GLU A 156 -17.69 -0.34 9.39
N SER A 157 -17.51 0.69 10.22
CA SER A 157 -16.71 1.85 9.84
C SER A 157 -15.23 1.46 9.60
N PRO A 158 -14.48 2.20 8.76
CA PRO A 158 -13.05 1.95 8.57
C PRO A 158 -12.22 1.96 9.86
N GLN A 159 -12.68 2.68 10.88
CA GLN A 159 -12.05 2.70 12.19
C GLN A 159 -12.01 1.30 12.83
N VAL A 160 -13.08 0.52 12.75
CA VAL A 160 -13.11 -0.84 13.33
C VAL A 160 -12.04 -1.74 12.71
N PHE A 161 -11.81 -1.61 11.41
CA PHE A 161 -10.76 -2.34 10.71
C PHE A 161 -9.36 -1.85 11.07
N TRP A 162 -9.20 -0.54 11.26
CA TRP A 162 -7.93 0.05 11.71
C TRP A 162 -7.58 -0.41 13.12
N ASP A 163 -8.52 -0.33 14.05
CA ASP A 163 -8.37 -0.76 15.44
C ASP A 163 -8.05 -2.27 15.51
N ALA A 164 -8.59 -3.08 14.59
CA ALA A 164 -8.23 -4.48 14.46
C ALA A 164 -6.76 -4.68 14.05
N ALA A 165 -6.21 -3.83 13.19
CA ALA A 165 -4.81 -3.89 12.80
C ALA A 165 -3.87 -3.44 13.95
N GLU A 166 -4.25 -2.39 14.68
CA GLU A 166 -3.53 -1.94 15.89
C GLU A 166 -3.50 -3.05 16.96
N ARG A 167 -4.64 -3.70 17.19
CA ARG A 167 -4.72 -4.83 18.12
C ARG A 167 -3.81 -5.99 17.71
N ILE A 168 -3.80 -6.35 16.43
CA ILE A 168 -2.90 -7.42 15.94
C ILE A 168 -1.43 -7.02 16.09
N ALA A 169 -1.09 -5.74 15.90
CA ALA A 169 0.26 -5.25 16.17
C ALA A 169 0.63 -5.41 17.65
N LEU A 170 -0.29 -5.10 18.57
CA LEU A 170 -0.09 -5.28 20.01
C LEU A 170 0.09 -6.76 20.39
N GLU A 171 -0.80 -7.62 19.92
CA GLU A 171 -0.80 -9.07 20.25
C GLU A 171 0.44 -9.81 19.74
N ASN A 172 1.16 -9.26 18.76
CA ASN A 172 2.33 -9.92 18.14
C ASN A 172 3.67 -9.25 18.46
N GLU A 173 3.70 -8.18 19.26
CA GLU A 173 4.91 -7.45 19.63
C GLU A 173 4.99 -7.31 21.16
N PRO A 174 5.64 -8.26 21.87
CA PRO A 174 5.65 -8.29 23.33
C PRO A 174 6.16 -7.01 23.99
N GLU A 175 7.13 -6.32 23.36
CA GLU A 175 7.64 -5.04 23.84
C GLU A 175 6.59 -3.92 23.74
N LEU A 176 5.78 -3.93 22.67
CA LEU A 176 4.71 -2.95 22.47
C LEU A 176 3.53 -3.21 23.42
N GLU A 177 3.19 -4.47 23.65
CA GLU A 177 2.19 -4.86 24.66
C GLU A 177 2.63 -4.46 26.07
N ALA A 178 3.89 -4.70 26.43
CA ALA A 178 4.44 -4.28 27.72
C ALA A 178 4.41 -2.74 27.87
N LEU A 179 4.70 -2.01 26.79
CA LEU A 179 4.59 -0.55 26.77
C LEU A 179 3.14 -0.08 26.92
N PHE A 180 2.18 -0.74 26.28
CA PHE A 180 0.76 -0.48 26.44
C PHE A 180 0.31 -0.61 27.90
N HIS A 181 0.65 -1.73 28.57
CA HIS A 181 0.30 -1.94 29.97
C HIS A 181 0.92 -0.89 30.90
N ARG A 182 2.17 -0.48 30.64
CA ARG A 182 2.81 0.61 31.39
C ARG A 182 2.13 1.95 31.14
N MET A 183 1.74 2.23 29.91
CA MET A 183 1.06 3.48 29.52
C MET A 183 -0.33 3.61 30.15
N ILE A 184 -1.05 2.50 30.36
CA ILE A 184 -2.31 2.51 31.14
C ILE A 184 -2.07 2.95 32.60
N ALA A 185 -0.95 2.54 33.19
CA ALA A 185 -0.60 2.91 34.57
C ALA A 185 0.04 4.31 34.68
N ASP A 186 0.74 4.74 33.62
CA ASP A 186 1.44 6.02 33.51
C ASP A 186 1.20 6.63 32.13
N TYR A 187 0.22 7.51 32.06
CA TYR A 187 -0.19 8.16 30.81
C TYR A 187 0.90 9.08 30.22
N SER A 188 1.96 9.42 30.95
CA SER A 188 3.10 10.16 30.38
C SER A 188 3.84 9.39 29.27
N LEU A 189 3.59 8.08 29.16
CA LEU A 189 4.12 7.20 28.12
C LEU A 189 3.25 7.16 26.85
N SER A 190 2.14 7.91 26.78
CA SER A 190 1.22 7.91 25.63
C SER A 190 1.95 8.17 24.31
N ASP A 191 2.79 9.19 24.27
CA ASP A 191 3.47 9.62 23.05
C ASP A 191 4.47 8.56 22.57
N GLU A 192 5.18 7.92 23.51
CA GLU A 192 6.10 6.83 23.17
C GLU A 192 5.33 5.62 22.64
N PHE A 193 4.23 5.25 23.29
CA PHE A 193 3.38 4.14 22.88
C PHE A 193 2.83 4.34 21.46
N TYR A 194 2.16 5.46 21.22
CA TYR A 194 1.57 5.74 19.92
C TYR A 194 2.61 5.87 18.83
N ARG A 195 3.78 6.47 19.11
CA ARG A 195 4.89 6.49 18.15
C ARG A 195 5.33 5.08 17.76
N ARG A 196 5.52 4.18 18.72
CA ARG A 196 5.93 2.78 18.47
C ARG A 196 4.86 1.99 17.70
N LEU A 197 3.59 2.14 18.07
CA LEU A 197 2.47 1.52 17.37
C LEU A 197 2.40 2.00 15.92
N ASN A 198 2.48 3.32 15.70
CA ASN A 198 2.47 3.93 14.38
C ASN A 198 3.67 3.48 13.52
N GLU A 199 4.86 3.41 14.12
CA GLU A 199 6.05 2.85 13.47
C GLU A 199 5.81 1.41 13.00
N ARG A 200 5.23 0.56 13.86
CA ARG A 200 4.96 -0.84 13.52
C ARG A 200 3.96 -1.00 12.37
N MET A 201 2.91 -0.17 12.37
CA MET A 201 1.91 -0.12 11.30
C MET A 201 2.53 0.37 9.99
N ALA A 202 3.37 1.42 10.07
CA ALA A 202 4.08 1.97 8.93
C ALA A 202 5.12 0.99 8.35
N ASP A 203 5.80 0.21 9.19
CA ASP A 203 6.74 -0.84 8.77
C ASP A 203 6.02 -1.93 7.96
N SER A 204 4.79 -2.29 8.35
CA SER A 204 3.99 -3.26 7.61
C SER A 204 3.67 -2.80 6.18
N LEU A 205 3.23 -1.55 6.04
CA LEU A 205 3.04 -0.92 4.73
C LEU A 205 4.34 -0.82 3.94
N GLN A 206 5.44 -0.49 4.62
CA GLN A 206 6.74 -0.34 4.01
C GLN A 206 7.21 -1.67 3.41
N ARG A 207 7.06 -2.78 4.12
CA ARG A 207 7.41 -4.12 3.64
C ARG A 207 6.66 -4.49 2.36
N TYR A 208 5.36 -4.22 2.30
CA TYR A 208 4.59 -4.51 1.08
C TYR A 208 5.01 -3.61 -0.09
N TRP A 209 5.23 -2.32 0.16
CA TRP A 209 5.76 -1.42 -0.86
C TRP A 209 7.14 -1.87 -1.36
N ASP A 210 8.00 -2.32 -0.46
CA ASP A 210 9.34 -2.84 -0.78
C ASP A 210 9.25 -4.14 -1.60
N LEU A 211 8.33 -5.04 -1.27
CA LEU A 211 8.04 -6.24 -2.09
C LEU A 211 7.69 -5.87 -3.53
N VAL A 212 6.73 -4.96 -3.73
CA VAL A 212 6.29 -4.58 -5.07
C VAL A 212 7.41 -3.90 -5.85
N ALA A 213 8.16 -3.00 -5.21
CA ALA A 213 9.31 -2.35 -5.84
C ALA A 213 10.42 -3.35 -6.18
N MET A 214 10.73 -4.27 -5.26
CA MET A 214 11.75 -5.30 -5.46
C MET A 214 11.37 -6.27 -6.59
N ALA A 215 10.11 -6.69 -6.65
CA ALA A 215 9.60 -7.49 -7.77
C ALA A 215 9.76 -6.73 -9.10
N GLY A 216 9.48 -5.43 -9.12
CA GLY A 216 9.80 -4.54 -10.23
C GLY A 216 11.28 -4.60 -10.60
N VAL A 217 12.17 -4.16 -9.69
CA VAL A 217 13.64 -4.12 -9.88
C VAL A 217 14.19 -5.43 -10.43
N GLN A 218 13.76 -6.56 -9.88
CA GLN A 218 14.25 -7.87 -10.28
C GLN A 218 13.71 -8.36 -11.64
N GLY A 219 12.77 -7.63 -12.27
CA GLY A 219 12.20 -7.97 -13.58
C GLY A 219 10.99 -8.91 -13.52
N VAL A 220 10.45 -9.19 -12.33
CA VAL A 220 9.26 -10.05 -12.16
C VAL A 220 8.06 -9.46 -12.90
N LEU A 221 7.96 -8.12 -12.93
CA LEU A 221 6.90 -7.37 -13.60
C LEU A 221 7.25 -6.98 -15.06
N GLY A 222 8.22 -7.66 -15.68
CA GLY A 222 8.69 -7.42 -17.05
C GLY A 222 9.63 -6.21 -17.20
N ASP A 223 10.07 -5.95 -18.44
CA ASP A 223 11.10 -4.94 -18.74
C ASP A 223 10.72 -3.53 -18.29
N ARG A 224 9.49 -3.08 -18.61
CA ARG A 224 8.98 -1.81 -18.09
C ARG A 224 8.89 -1.81 -16.57
N GLY A 225 8.53 -2.95 -15.97
CA GLY A 225 8.46 -3.14 -14.54
C GLY A 225 9.82 -2.99 -13.83
N SER A 226 10.92 -3.38 -14.48
CA SER A 226 12.28 -3.15 -13.98
C SER A 226 12.64 -1.67 -13.90
N GLY A 227 12.40 -0.92 -14.97
CA GLY A 227 12.59 0.53 -14.96
C GLY A 227 11.71 1.21 -13.91
N TRP A 228 10.45 0.80 -13.79
CA TRP A 228 9.52 1.30 -12.80
C TRP A 228 9.98 1.00 -11.36
N GLY A 229 10.38 -0.23 -11.04
CA GLY A 229 10.79 -0.61 -9.68
C GLY A 229 11.95 0.21 -9.14
N HIS A 230 12.93 0.56 -9.99
CA HIS A 230 14.03 1.44 -9.64
C HIS A 230 13.58 2.87 -9.31
N ASP A 231 12.64 3.44 -10.08
CA ASP A 231 12.12 4.79 -9.86
C ASP A 231 11.09 4.85 -8.72
N PHE A 232 10.32 3.79 -8.51
CA PHE A 232 9.15 3.82 -7.64
C PHE A 232 9.48 4.04 -6.16
N LYS A 233 10.72 3.76 -5.76
CA LYS A 233 11.28 4.05 -4.44
C LYS A 233 12.09 5.33 -4.38
N ASN A 234 12.35 5.96 -5.52
CA ASN A 234 13.07 7.23 -5.61
C ASN A 234 12.13 8.40 -5.31
N VAL A 235 11.88 8.60 -4.03
CA VAL A 235 11.05 9.69 -3.53
C VAL A 235 11.94 10.92 -3.34
N GLY A 236 11.64 11.99 -4.07
CA GLY A 236 12.30 13.28 -3.89
C GLY A 236 11.96 13.91 -2.53
N ARG A 237 12.60 15.05 -2.22
CA ARG A 237 12.30 15.82 -1.00
C ARG A 237 10.81 16.13 -0.90
N GLN A 238 10.24 15.88 0.27
CA GLN A 238 8.81 16.04 0.52
C GLN A 238 8.49 17.25 1.39
N ILE A 239 9.39 17.61 2.30
CA ILE A 239 9.25 18.84 3.09
C ILE A 239 10.59 19.60 3.15
N ILE A 240 10.52 20.85 3.61
CA ILE A 240 11.70 21.64 3.91
C ILE A 240 12.47 20.96 5.05
N GLY A 241 13.75 20.64 4.80
CA GLY A 241 14.63 20.03 5.80
C GLY A 241 14.92 18.54 5.61
N ASP A 242 14.36 17.90 4.58
CA ASP A 242 14.76 16.55 4.12
C ASP A 242 16.16 16.52 3.48
#